data_AF-A0A371DJI9-F1
#
_entry.id   AF-A0A371DJI9-F1
#
_cell.length_a   1.000
_cell.length_b   1.000
_cell.length_c   1.000
_cell.angle_alpha   90.00
_cell.angle_beta   90.00
_cell.angle_gamma   90.00
#
_symmetry.space_group_name_H-M   'P 1'
#
loop_
_entity.id
_entity.type
_entity.pdbx_description
1 polymer ?
#
loop_
_entity_poly.entity_id
_entity_poly.type
_entity_poly.pdbx_seq_one_letter_code
_entity_poly.pdbx_strand_id
1 'polypeptide(L)'
;MATNTLSVDFSTYDPSNSSVVNFLRANQLNVATYTINKTADPYGRAFTLNNTDIQDGYLTMTVSGGTPPGGNVPSSGIRTAFNNILYGTFKTVAITSPVPGVCHGFFTYKNDSQETDIEILTAFYTTGNDHVRPGLQLTNQNTSNDHSRNTHLAVPYPADPTEAEHEYKIVWSQNETRQYFDNALIGTLETNVPSVPSYFVWNSWSSGNDKWSAGPPTEDAILRIKSIELEYETAD
;
A
#
# COMPACT_ATOMS: atom_id res chain seq x y z
N MET A 1 19.38 17.94 7.00
CA MET A 1 18.43 18.23 5.92
C MET A 1 17.18 18.83 6.55
N ALA A 2 16.39 19.63 5.84
CA ALA A 2 15.13 20.13 6.40
C ALA A 2 14.12 18.97 6.45
N THR A 3 13.49 18.75 7.60
CA THR A 3 12.42 17.77 7.76
C THR A 3 11.12 18.36 7.21
N ASN A 4 10.50 17.68 6.26
CA ASN A 4 9.20 18.02 5.70
C ASN A 4 8.11 17.17 6.36
N THR A 5 6.87 17.68 6.32
CA THR A 5 5.72 16.96 6.86
C THR A 5 4.56 16.96 5.87
N LEU A 6 3.87 15.83 5.74
CA LEU A 6 2.57 15.73 5.07
C LEU A 6 1.62 15.00 6.01
N SER A 7 0.49 15.62 6.33
CA SER A 7 -0.52 15.04 7.22
C SER A 7 -1.90 15.26 6.62
N VAL A 8 -2.69 14.20 6.51
CA VAL A 8 -4.06 14.26 5.98
C VAL A 8 -4.98 13.45 6.88
N ASP A 9 -6.02 14.10 7.42
CA ASP A 9 -7.17 13.45 8.05
C ASP A 9 -8.33 13.48 7.06
N PHE A 10 -8.74 12.30 6.58
CA PHE A 10 -9.77 12.20 5.55
C PHE A 10 -11.17 12.56 6.05
N SER A 11 -11.39 12.71 7.37
CA SER A 11 -12.64 13.27 7.90
C SER A 11 -12.80 14.77 7.71
N THR A 12 -11.74 15.45 7.27
CA THR A 12 -11.81 16.88 6.90
C THR A 12 -12.35 17.10 5.48
N TYR A 13 -12.54 16.03 4.69
CA TYR A 13 -13.12 16.14 3.37
C TYR A 13 -14.58 16.58 3.43
N ASP A 14 -14.90 17.62 2.65
CA ASP A 14 -16.26 18.11 2.48
C ASP A 14 -16.67 18.03 1.00
N PRO A 15 -17.57 17.10 0.63
CA PRO A 15 -18.01 16.92 -0.75
C PRO A 15 -18.83 18.09 -1.30
N SER A 16 -19.33 19.00 -0.44
CA SER A 16 -20.02 20.22 -0.89
C SER A 16 -19.04 21.28 -1.43
N ASN A 17 -17.76 21.19 -1.04
CA ASN A 17 -16.74 22.19 -1.33
C ASN A 17 -15.67 21.73 -2.33
N SER A 18 -15.44 20.42 -2.46
CA SER A 18 -14.41 19.89 -3.36
C SER A 18 -14.72 18.48 -3.86
N SER A 19 -14.25 18.14 -5.05
CA SER A 19 -14.19 16.73 -5.48
C SER A 19 -13.06 16.00 -4.75
N VAL A 20 -13.16 14.68 -4.60
CA VAL A 20 -12.11 13.86 -4.00
C VAL A 20 -10.74 14.10 -4.65
N VAL A 21 -10.70 14.11 -5.98
CA VAL A 21 -9.44 14.35 -6.72
C VAL A 21 -8.84 15.71 -6.40
N ASN A 22 -9.66 16.76 -6.28
CA ASN A 22 -9.16 18.09 -5.94
C ASN A 22 -8.72 18.18 -4.49
N PHE A 23 -9.45 17.54 -3.56
CA PHE A 23 -9.03 17.42 -2.16
C PHE A 23 -7.69 16.71 -2.03
N LEU A 24 -7.51 15.56 -2.69
CA LEU A 24 -6.25 14.81 -2.67
C LEU A 24 -5.09 15.64 -3.23
N ARG A 25 -5.28 16.32 -4.37
CA ARG A 25 -4.25 17.19 -4.96
C ARG A 25 -3.88 18.37 -4.06
N ALA A 26 -4.87 19.00 -3.41
CA ALA A 26 -4.62 20.09 -2.45
C ALA A 26 -3.78 19.60 -1.26
N ASN A 27 -3.89 18.31 -0.93
CA ASN A 27 -3.09 17.62 0.07
C ASN A 27 -1.85 16.90 -0.50
N GLN A 28 -1.38 17.31 -1.69
CA GLN A 28 -0.17 16.77 -2.35
C GLN A 28 -0.22 15.27 -2.64
N LEU A 29 -1.41 14.73 -2.93
CA LEU A 29 -1.63 13.34 -3.33
C LEU A 29 -2.19 13.27 -4.76
N ASN A 30 -1.72 12.29 -5.52
CA ASN A 30 -2.18 12.02 -6.88
C ASN A 30 -2.80 10.63 -6.97
N VAL A 31 -3.98 10.53 -7.59
CA VAL A 31 -4.66 9.27 -7.88
C VAL A 31 -4.04 8.59 -9.10
N ALA A 32 -3.86 7.28 -9.04
CA ALA A 32 -3.41 6.45 -10.14
C ALA A 32 -4.55 6.20 -11.14
N THR A 33 -4.27 6.38 -12.43
CA THR A 33 -5.26 6.23 -13.52
C THR A 33 -4.71 5.43 -14.70
N TYR A 34 -3.86 4.44 -14.42
CA TYR A 34 -3.19 3.62 -15.42
C TYR A 34 -3.57 2.14 -15.28
N THR A 35 -3.36 1.38 -16.35
CA THR A 35 -3.54 -0.07 -16.33
C THR A 35 -2.19 -0.77 -16.40
N ILE A 36 -1.95 -1.69 -15.47
CA ILE A 36 -0.89 -2.69 -15.61
C ILE A 36 -1.52 -3.90 -16.27
N ASN A 37 -1.22 -4.09 -17.55
CA ASN A 37 -1.73 -5.23 -18.31
C ASN A 37 -1.21 -6.53 -17.70
N LYS A 38 -2.03 -7.59 -17.77
CA LYS A 38 -1.58 -8.92 -17.38
C LYS A 38 -0.36 -9.34 -18.21
N THR A 39 0.57 -10.01 -17.55
CA THR A 39 1.72 -10.65 -18.19
C THR A 39 1.72 -12.13 -17.80
N ALA A 40 2.40 -12.47 -16.71
CA ALA A 40 2.38 -13.81 -16.12
C ALA A 40 1.15 -14.04 -15.22
N ASP A 41 0.58 -12.96 -14.66
CA ASP A 41 -0.57 -13.04 -13.78
C ASP A 41 -1.89 -13.33 -14.53
N PRO A 42 -2.87 -13.99 -13.89
CA PRO A 42 -4.15 -14.31 -14.56
C PRO A 42 -4.97 -13.07 -14.96
N TYR A 43 -4.85 -11.96 -14.22
CA TYR A 43 -5.58 -10.71 -14.45
C TYR A 43 -4.65 -9.50 -14.48
N GLY A 44 -5.05 -8.46 -15.22
CA GLY A 44 -4.39 -7.16 -15.16
C GLY A 44 -4.96 -6.31 -14.03
N ARG A 45 -4.35 -5.16 -13.77
CA ARG A 45 -4.73 -4.22 -12.71
C ARG A 45 -5.10 -2.89 -13.35
N ALA A 46 -6.36 -2.49 -13.28
CA ALA A 46 -6.83 -1.21 -13.81
C ALA A 46 -7.01 -0.22 -12.66
N PHE A 47 -6.04 0.67 -12.44
CA PHE A 47 -6.21 1.75 -11.46
C PHE A 47 -7.12 2.83 -12.04
N THR A 48 -8.24 3.11 -11.36
CA THR A 48 -9.23 4.07 -11.86
C THR A 48 -9.64 5.08 -10.80
N LEU A 49 -10.10 6.24 -11.25
CA LEU A 49 -10.67 7.27 -10.37
C LEU A 49 -11.92 6.77 -9.64
N ASN A 50 -12.74 5.94 -10.29
CA ASN A 50 -14.01 5.46 -9.72
C ASN A 50 -13.79 4.49 -8.53
N ASN A 51 -12.59 3.94 -8.38
CA ASN A 51 -12.22 3.05 -7.30
C ASN A 51 -11.59 3.78 -6.10
N THR A 52 -11.45 5.11 -6.19
CA THR A 52 -10.83 5.95 -5.15
C THR A 52 -11.80 7.05 -4.75
N ASP A 53 -12.32 6.98 -3.53
CA ASP A 53 -13.33 7.91 -3.02
C ASP A 53 -13.02 8.29 -1.56
N ILE A 54 -13.75 9.26 -0.99
CA ILE A 54 -13.70 9.57 0.43
C ILE A 54 -15.11 9.52 0.99
N GLN A 55 -15.36 8.56 1.87
CA GLN A 55 -16.67 8.29 2.46
C GLN A 55 -16.55 8.09 3.97
N ASP A 56 -17.50 8.65 4.72
CA ASP A 56 -17.58 8.54 6.18
C ASP A 56 -16.28 8.91 6.91
N GLY A 57 -15.51 9.84 6.32
CA GLY A 57 -14.24 10.32 6.84
C GLY A 57 -13.04 9.38 6.63
N TYR A 58 -13.13 8.47 5.66
CA TYR A 58 -12.04 7.59 5.22
C TYR A 58 -11.79 7.76 3.73
N LEU A 59 -10.52 7.79 3.32
CA LEU A 59 -10.17 7.45 1.94
C LEU A 59 -10.49 5.97 1.72
N THR A 60 -11.42 5.70 0.81
CA THR A 60 -11.83 4.36 0.43
C THR A 60 -11.16 3.95 -0.88
N MET A 61 -10.45 2.83 -0.84
CA MET A 61 -9.71 2.27 -1.97
C MET A 61 -10.29 0.90 -2.32
N THR A 62 -11.20 0.88 -3.31
CA THR A 62 -12.00 -0.29 -3.67
C THR A 62 -11.30 -1.12 -4.74
N VAL A 63 -11.21 -2.43 -4.53
CA VAL A 63 -10.98 -3.41 -5.60
C VAL A 63 -12.32 -4.03 -5.94
N SER A 64 -12.76 -3.87 -7.19
CA SER A 64 -14.09 -4.31 -7.59
C SER A 64 -14.17 -5.83 -7.73
N GLY A 65 -15.25 -6.40 -7.18
CA GLY A 65 -15.52 -7.82 -7.25
C GLY A 65 -15.98 -8.31 -8.62
N GLY A 66 -15.90 -9.62 -8.84
CA GLY A 66 -16.57 -10.27 -9.98
C GLY A 66 -15.93 -10.03 -11.36
N THR A 67 -14.65 -9.66 -11.39
CA THR A 67 -13.92 -9.48 -12.66
C THR A 67 -13.85 -10.81 -13.45
N PRO A 68 -14.34 -10.86 -14.71
CA PRO A 68 -14.29 -12.08 -15.52
C PRO A 68 -12.86 -12.54 -15.82
N PRO A 69 -12.60 -13.86 -15.94
CA PRO A 69 -11.27 -14.40 -16.24
C PRO A 69 -10.53 -13.71 -17.38
N GLY A 70 -9.29 -13.33 -17.12
CA GLY A 70 -8.43 -12.65 -18.09
C GLY A 70 -8.68 -11.15 -18.27
N GLY A 71 -9.66 -10.57 -17.56
CA GLY A 71 -9.92 -9.14 -17.52
C GLY A 71 -8.89 -8.35 -16.72
N ASN A 72 -9.13 -7.04 -16.61
CA ASN A 72 -8.37 -6.15 -15.72
C ASN A 72 -9.23 -5.86 -14.49
N VAL A 73 -8.71 -6.15 -13.30
CA VAL A 73 -9.41 -5.90 -12.04
C VAL A 73 -9.42 -4.40 -11.76
N PRO A 74 -10.59 -3.75 -11.64
CA PRO A 74 -10.66 -2.36 -11.21
C PRO A 74 -10.07 -2.23 -9.80
N SER A 75 -9.07 -1.38 -9.67
CA SER A 75 -8.19 -1.24 -8.51
C SER A 75 -8.02 0.24 -8.15
N SER A 76 -7.45 0.52 -6.99
CA SER A 76 -7.26 1.87 -6.47
C SER A 76 -5.82 2.13 -6.07
N GLY A 77 -5.35 3.36 -6.26
CA GLY A 77 -3.99 3.75 -5.95
C GLY A 77 -3.86 5.26 -5.79
N ILE A 78 -3.13 5.69 -4.78
CA ILE A 78 -2.69 7.08 -4.64
C ILE A 78 -1.19 7.11 -4.33
N ARG A 79 -0.54 8.23 -4.61
CA ARG A 79 0.86 8.46 -4.24
C ARG A 79 1.10 9.91 -3.87
N THR A 80 2.20 10.20 -3.19
CA THR A 80 2.68 11.56 -3.02
C THR A 80 2.88 12.25 -4.38
N ALA A 81 2.64 13.56 -4.45
CA ALA A 81 2.84 14.34 -5.66
C ALA A 81 4.33 14.60 -5.97
N PHE A 82 5.17 14.50 -4.94
CA PHE A 82 6.63 14.59 -5.00
C PHE A 82 7.27 13.21 -4.91
N ASN A 83 8.51 13.11 -5.39
CA ASN A 83 9.20 11.84 -5.69
C ASN A 83 10.65 11.77 -5.23
N ASN A 84 11.07 12.79 -4.49
CA ASN A 84 12.43 12.95 -4.04
C ASN A 84 12.55 12.63 -2.55
N ILE A 85 11.64 11.82 -1.98
CA ILE A 85 11.71 11.39 -0.59
C ILE A 85 12.90 10.45 -0.43
N LEU A 86 13.80 10.76 0.50
CA LEU A 86 14.93 9.92 0.86
C LEU A 86 14.98 9.83 2.38
N TYR A 87 14.47 8.73 2.93
CA TYR A 87 14.28 8.48 4.37
C TYR A 87 13.11 9.24 5.01
N GLY A 88 12.62 8.69 6.11
CA GLY A 88 11.50 9.26 6.85
C GLY A 88 10.71 8.25 7.68
N THR A 89 9.65 8.76 8.29
CA THR A 89 8.63 7.99 8.99
C THR A 89 7.31 8.16 8.24
N PHE A 90 6.69 7.04 7.87
CA PHE A 90 5.48 6.98 7.06
C PHE A 90 4.43 6.20 7.83
N LYS A 91 3.37 6.88 8.26
CA LYS A 91 2.32 6.32 9.09
C LYS A 91 0.99 6.35 8.31
N THR A 92 0.28 5.23 8.36
CA THR A 92 -1.06 5.06 7.78
C THR A 92 -1.97 4.47 8.85
N VAL A 93 -3.10 5.10 9.13
CA VAL A 93 -4.14 4.52 10.00
C VAL A 93 -5.26 3.98 9.13
N ALA A 94 -5.53 2.68 9.20
CA ALA A 94 -6.46 2.03 8.28
C ALA A 94 -7.22 0.84 8.89
N ILE A 95 -8.35 0.51 8.26
CA ILE A 95 -9.11 -0.73 8.42
C ILE A 95 -9.01 -1.49 7.09
N THR A 96 -8.54 -2.72 7.13
CA THR A 96 -8.30 -3.53 5.93
C THR A 96 -9.56 -4.30 5.53
N SER A 97 -9.66 -4.68 4.26
CA SER A 97 -10.83 -5.42 3.78
C SER A 97 -10.87 -6.84 4.34
N PRO A 98 -12.02 -7.33 4.86
CA PRO A 98 -12.19 -8.74 5.21
C PRO A 98 -12.44 -9.62 3.97
N VAL A 99 -12.71 -9.02 2.81
CA VAL A 99 -12.95 -9.74 1.56
C VAL A 99 -11.62 -10.28 1.00
N PRO A 100 -11.48 -11.60 0.82
CA PRO A 100 -10.25 -12.21 0.34
C PRO A 100 -10.01 -11.89 -1.14
N GLY A 101 -8.74 -11.92 -1.55
CA GLY A 101 -8.34 -11.79 -2.95
C GLY A 101 -7.68 -10.47 -3.33
N VAL A 102 -7.17 -9.69 -2.37
CA VAL A 102 -6.59 -8.36 -2.59
C VAL A 102 -5.23 -8.23 -1.90
N CYS A 103 -4.33 -7.47 -2.53
CA CYS A 103 -3.17 -6.89 -1.85
C CYS A 103 -3.43 -5.41 -1.58
N HIS A 104 -3.32 -4.98 -0.31
CA HIS A 104 -3.19 -3.59 0.07
C HIS A 104 -1.72 -3.29 0.36
N GLY A 105 -1.13 -2.30 -0.33
CA GLY A 105 0.29 -1.95 -0.19
C GLY A 105 0.49 -0.54 0.33
N PHE A 106 1.40 -0.38 1.30
CA PHE A 106 1.93 0.89 1.80
C PHE A 106 3.45 0.88 1.66
N PHE A 107 4.01 1.69 0.77
CA PHE A 107 5.39 1.50 0.36
C PHE A 107 6.06 2.75 -0.21
N THR A 108 7.39 2.79 -0.12
CA THR A 108 8.20 3.74 -0.90
C THR A 108 8.50 3.13 -2.26
N TYR A 109 8.44 3.91 -3.34
CA TYR A 109 8.71 3.38 -4.67
C TYR A 109 9.47 4.34 -5.57
N LYS A 110 10.59 3.86 -6.12
CA LYS A 110 11.23 4.43 -7.31
C LYS A 110 11.09 3.49 -8.51
N ASN A 111 11.34 2.20 -8.29
CA ASN A 111 11.24 1.09 -9.23
C ASN A 111 11.34 -0.24 -8.47
N ASP A 112 11.16 -1.35 -9.19
CA ASP A 112 11.22 -2.76 -8.73
C ASP A 112 12.51 -3.18 -7.98
N SER A 113 13.53 -2.31 -7.89
CA SER A 113 14.77 -2.56 -7.16
C SER A 113 15.04 -1.56 -6.02
N GLN A 114 14.12 -0.62 -5.80
CA GLN A 114 14.26 0.50 -4.87
C GLN A 114 12.91 0.78 -4.23
N GLU A 115 12.54 -0.12 -3.32
CA GLU A 115 11.22 -0.20 -2.72
C GLU A 115 11.27 -0.93 -1.37
N THR A 116 10.48 -0.43 -0.41
CA THR A 116 10.22 -1.09 0.87
C THR A 116 8.73 -1.06 1.17
N ASP A 117 8.23 -2.19 1.64
CA ASP A 117 6.82 -2.52 1.62
C ASP A 117 6.30 -2.94 2.99
N ILE A 118 5.08 -2.51 3.29
CA ILE A 118 4.12 -3.28 4.08
C ILE A 118 3.00 -3.69 3.12
N GLU A 119 2.82 -5.00 2.93
CA GLU A 119 1.75 -5.57 2.11
C GLU A 119 0.82 -6.46 2.95
N ILE A 120 -0.48 -6.22 2.79
CA ILE A 120 -1.56 -6.93 3.45
C ILE A 120 -2.27 -7.77 2.39
N LEU A 121 -2.21 -9.09 2.54
CA LEU A 121 -2.84 -10.03 1.63
C LEU A 121 -4.13 -10.54 2.25
N THR A 122 -5.28 -10.09 1.75
CA THR A 122 -6.58 -10.35 2.41
C THR A 122 -7.01 -11.81 2.35
N ALA A 123 -6.41 -12.60 1.45
CA ALA A 123 -6.58 -14.05 1.41
C ALA A 123 -5.72 -14.81 2.45
N PHE A 124 -4.73 -14.15 3.06
CA PHE A 124 -3.67 -14.80 3.83
C PHE A 124 -3.40 -14.15 5.20
N TYR A 125 -4.43 -13.60 5.86
CA TYR A 125 -4.28 -13.01 7.20
C TYR A 125 -3.70 -14.01 8.22
N THR A 126 -4.32 -15.18 8.35
CA THR A 126 -3.99 -16.19 9.38
C THR A 126 -3.65 -17.56 8.81
N THR A 127 -4.03 -17.84 7.57
CA THR A 127 -3.76 -19.10 6.87
C THR A 127 -3.06 -18.81 5.55
N GLY A 128 -1.93 -19.47 5.29
CA GLY A 128 -1.18 -19.34 4.04
C GLY A 128 -1.43 -20.51 3.08
N ASN A 129 -0.57 -20.64 2.07
CA ASN A 129 -0.52 -21.78 1.16
C ASN A 129 0.95 -22.21 0.90
N ASP A 130 1.19 -23.05 -0.10
CA ASP A 130 2.53 -23.54 -0.47
C ASP A 130 3.49 -22.43 -0.94
N HIS A 131 2.98 -21.23 -1.22
CA HIS A 131 3.71 -20.10 -1.79
C HIS A 131 3.78 -18.90 -0.86
N VAL A 132 2.72 -18.64 -0.10
CA VAL A 132 2.54 -17.45 0.74
C VAL A 132 2.39 -17.89 2.19
N ARG A 133 3.26 -17.36 3.05
CA ARG A 133 3.11 -17.49 4.50
C ARG A 133 2.04 -16.51 4.99
N PRO A 134 1.19 -16.89 5.96
CA PRO A 134 0.21 -15.96 6.50
C PRO A 134 0.88 -14.81 7.25
N GLY A 135 0.19 -13.67 7.30
CA GLY A 135 0.63 -12.50 8.05
C GLY A 135 0.91 -11.26 7.18
N LEU A 136 1.37 -10.20 7.84
CA LEU A 136 1.88 -9.00 7.19
C LEU A 136 3.16 -9.33 6.45
N GLN A 137 3.19 -8.98 5.17
CA GLN A 137 4.37 -9.16 4.33
C GLN A 137 5.20 -7.88 4.37
N LEU A 138 6.43 -7.98 4.85
CA LEU A 138 7.38 -6.87 4.95
C LEU A 138 8.52 -7.14 3.98
N THR A 139 8.85 -6.19 3.11
CA THR A 139 9.85 -6.42 2.07
C THR A 139 10.76 -5.21 1.88
N ASN A 140 12.04 -5.47 1.60
CA ASN A 140 12.91 -4.60 0.83
C ASN A 140 13.21 -5.31 -0.49
N GLN A 141 12.83 -4.71 -1.61
CA GLN A 141 13.09 -5.30 -2.93
C GLN A 141 14.59 -5.36 -3.20
N ASN A 142 15.04 -6.42 -3.88
CA ASN A 142 16.45 -6.60 -4.17
C ASN A 142 16.99 -5.47 -5.05
N THR A 143 18.11 -4.87 -4.65
CA THR A 143 18.69 -3.70 -5.33
C THR A 143 19.33 -4.00 -6.70
N SER A 144 19.32 -5.25 -7.14
CA SER A 144 19.74 -5.70 -8.47
C SER A 144 18.60 -6.28 -9.31
N ASN A 145 17.35 -6.06 -8.89
CA ASN A 145 16.15 -6.52 -9.60
C ASN A 145 16.01 -8.06 -9.68
N ASP A 146 16.63 -8.78 -8.74
CA ASP A 146 16.45 -10.22 -8.57
C ASP A 146 15.48 -10.48 -7.41
N HIS A 147 14.18 -10.59 -7.74
CA HIS A 147 13.11 -10.75 -6.74
C HIS A 147 13.26 -12.02 -5.88
N SER A 148 14.02 -13.03 -6.33
CA SER A 148 14.30 -14.22 -5.52
C SER A 148 15.22 -13.94 -4.32
N ARG A 149 15.84 -12.75 -4.31
CA ARG A 149 16.79 -12.27 -3.31
C ARG A 149 16.30 -11.05 -2.55
N ASN A 150 15.00 -10.81 -2.54
CA ASN A 150 14.38 -9.80 -1.69
C ASN A 150 14.71 -10.07 -0.22
N THR A 151 14.88 -9.02 0.57
CA THR A 151 14.87 -9.17 2.03
C THR A 151 13.41 -9.12 2.44
N HIS A 152 12.87 -10.20 3.02
CA HIS A 152 11.46 -10.20 3.38
C HIS A 152 11.18 -10.97 4.66
N LEU A 153 10.10 -10.60 5.33
CA LEU A 153 9.56 -11.26 6.51
C LEU A 153 8.04 -11.34 6.38
N ALA A 154 7.47 -12.46 6.79
CA ALA A 154 6.03 -12.58 7.03
C ALA A 154 5.82 -12.68 8.54
N VAL A 155 5.05 -11.75 9.11
CA VAL A 155 4.84 -11.66 10.56
C VAL A 155 3.35 -11.75 10.90
N PRO A 156 2.96 -12.49 11.95
CA PRO A 156 1.56 -12.52 12.38
C PRO A 156 1.03 -11.12 12.68
N TYR A 157 -0.26 -10.89 12.38
CA TYR A 157 -0.94 -9.66 12.78
C TYR A 157 -1.06 -9.60 14.31
N PRO A 158 -0.61 -8.52 14.98
CA PRO A 158 -0.76 -8.38 16.44
C PRO A 158 -2.22 -8.26 16.89
N ALA A 159 -3.10 -7.76 16.03
CA ALA A 159 -4.54 -7.65 16.22
C ALA A 159 -5.26 -7.84 14.87
N ASP A 160 -6.57 -8.11 14.88
CA ASP A 160 -7.35 -8.29 13.64
C ASP A 160 -7.45 -6.96 12.87
N PRO A 161 -6.84 -6.85 11.68
CA PRO A 161 -6.76 -5.59 10.94
C PRO A 161 -8.10 -5.17 10.29
N THR A 162 -9.12 -6.04 10.33
CA THR A 162 -10.41 -5.84 9.65
C THR A 162 -11.50 -5.25 10.53
N GLU A 163 -11.33 -5.30 11.85
CA GLU A 163 -12.37 -4.94 12.84
C GLU A 163 -12.21 -3.52 13.39
N ALA A 164 -11.01 -2.95 13.33
CA ALA A 164 -10.69 -1.65 13.93
C ALA A 164 -9.62 -0.88 13.16
N GLU A 165 -9.49 0.41 13.46
CA GLU A 165 -8.40 1.25 12.97
C GLU A 165 -7.07 0.78 13.59
N HIS A 166 -6.10 0.48 12.75
CA HIS A 166 -4.74 0.14 13.16
C HIS A 166 -3.71 1.02 12.46
N GLU A 167 -2.62 1.32 13.16
CA GLU A 167 -1.50 2.08 12.64
C GLU A 167 -0.47 1.16 11.98
N TYR A 168 -0.19 1.38 10.69
CA TYR A 168 0.90 0.77 9.94
C TYR A 168 1.97 1.82 9.70
N LYS A 169 3.20 1.56 10.14
CA LYS A 169 4.27 2.53 10.05
C LYS A 169 5.57 1.95 9.53
N ILE A 170 6.19 2.64 8.57
CA ILE A 170 7.55 2.37 8.09
C ILE A 170 8.45 3.51 8.59
N VAL A 171 9.56 3.17 9.24
CA VAL A 171 10.67 4.08 9.52
C VAL A 171 11.81 3.66 8.60
N TRP A 172 12.09 4.46 7.58
CA TRP A 172 13.15 4.22 6.61
C TRP A 172 14.35 5.12 6.90
N SER A 173 15.51 4.51 7.05
CA SER A 173 16.80 5.17 7.22
C SER A 173 17.82 4.61 6.23
N GLN A 174 19.03 5.17 6.22
CA GLN A 174 20.10 4.70 5.34
C GLN A 174 20.48 3.22 5.56
N ASN A 175 20.34 2.71 6.78
CA ASN A 175 20.87 1.39 7.15
C ASN A 175 19.79 0.32 7.31
N GLU A 176 18.53 0.73 7.46
CA GLU A 176 17.44 -0.19 7.78
C GLU A 176 16.07 0.40 7.44
N THR A 177 15.11 -0.48 7.26
CA THR A 177 13.69 -0.18 7.34
C THR A 177 13.11 -0.90 8.55
N ARG A 178 12.39 -0.17 9.41
CA ARG A 178 11.70 -0.71 10.58
C ARG A 178 10.20 -0.57 10.39
N GLN A 179 9.46 -1.66 10.55
CA GLN A 179 8.01 -1.70 10.37
C GLN A 179 7.33 -1.86 11.73
N TYR A 180 6.25 -1.12 11.92
CA TYR A 180 5.47 -1.08 13.15
C TYR A 180 3.99 -1.31 12.88
N PHE A 181 3.33 -1.94 13.84
CA PHE A 181 1.88 -2.08 13.94
C PHE A 181 1.45 -1.55 15.32
N ASP A 182 0.59 -0.53 15.37
CA ASP A 182 0.16 0.13 16.62
C ASP A 182 1.33 0.51 17.55
N ASN A 183 2.36 1.15 16.97
CA ASN A 183 3.63 1.49 17.63
C ASN A 183 4.49 0.30 18.13
N ALA A 184 4.05 -0.95 18.00
CA ALA A 184 4.87 -2.11 18.26
C ALA A 184 5.78 -2.41 17.07
N LEU A 185 7.09 -2.56 17.29
CA LEU A 185 8.03 -2.99 16.26
C LEU A 185 7.71 -4.43 15.86
N ILE A 186 7.39 -4.65 14.58
CA ILE A 186 7.06 -5.98 14.03
C ILE A 186 8.15 -6.53 13.11
N GLY A 187 9.03 -5.67 12.59
CA GLY A 187 10.12 -6.10 11.72
C GLY A 187 11.20 -5.05 11.55
N THR A 188 12.42 -5.52 11.30
CA THR A 188 13.58 -4.72 10.90
C THR A 188 14.25 -5.42 9.74
N LEU A 189 14.46 -4.71 8.62
CA LEU A 189 15.16 -5.22 7.44
C LEU A 189 16.41 -4.36 7.20
N GLU A 190 17.59 -4.95 7.36
CA GLU A 190 18.90 -4.27 7.26
C GLU A 190 19.61 -4.51 5.92
N THR A 191 19.07 -5.39 5.08
CA THR A 191 19.62 -5.71 3.74
C THR A 191 18.67 -5.26 2.63
N ASN A 192 19.24 -5.00 1.45
CA ASN A 192 18.52 -4.44 0.29
C ASN A 192 17.78 -3.11 0.60
N VAL A 193 18.22 -2.37 1.61
CA VAL A 193 17.58 -1.11 2.01
C VAL A 193 17.59 -0.14 0.82
N PRO A 194 16.43 0.40 0.41
CA PRO A 194 16.38 1.38 -0.67
C PRO A 194 17.25 2.59 -0.32
N SER A 195 17.97 3.10 -1.32
CA SER A 195 18.96 4.16 -1.13
C SER A 195 18.79 5.33 -2.10
N VAL A 196 17.70 5.33 -2.88
CA VAL A 196 17.41 6.36 -3.88
C VAL A 196 16.09 7.08 -3.57
N PRO A 197 15.95 8.34 -4.02
CA PRO A 197 14.74 9.10 -3.79
C PRO A 197 13.50 8.48 -4.45
N SER A 198 12.39 8.46 -3.72
CA SER A 198 11.16 7.74 -4.06
C SER A 198 9.89 8.58 -3.81
N TYR A 199 8.77 8.12 -4.36
CA TYR A 199 7.44 8.52 -3.88
C TYR A 199 7.05 7.64 -2.68
N PHE A 200 6.03 8.01 -1.92
CA PHE A 200 5.27 7.07 -1.10
C PHE A 200 3.95 6.72 -1.79
N VAL A 201 3.55 5.46 -1.76
CA VAL A 201 2.42 4.90 -2.50
C VAL A 201 1.50 4.14 -1.54
N TRP A 202 0.21 4.33 -1.74
CA TRP A 202 -0.85 3.49 -1.19
C TRP A 202 -1.58 2.86 -2.36
N ASN A 203 -1.80 1.56 -2.34
CA ASN A 203 -2.61 0.89 -3.34
C ASN A 203 -3.46 -0.24 -2.77
N SER A 204 -4.46 -0.62 -3.54
CA SER A 204 -5.35 -1.75 -3.28
C SER A 204 -5.66 -2.38 -4.63
N TRP A 205 -5.22 -3.62 -4.84
CA TRP A 205 -5.26 -4.26 -6.14
C TRP A 205 -5.38 -5.78 -6.07
N SER A 206 -5.81 -6.40 -7.17
CA SER A 206 -5.73 -7.84 -7.35
C SER A 206 -5.26 -8.19 -8.75
N SER A 207 -4.49 -9.27 -8.87
CA SER A 207 -4.08 -9.86 -10.15
C SER A 207 -4.50 -11.32 -10.28
N GLY A 208 -5.10 -11.87 -9.23
CA GLY A 208 -5.47 -13.28 -9.11
C GLY A 208 -4.31 -14.27 -9.09
N ASN A 209 -3.08 -13.79 -8.92
CA ASN A 209 -1.93 -14.65 -8.69
C ASN A 209 -2.07 -15.36 -7.33
N ASP A 210 -2.16 -16.69 -7.34
CA ASP A 210 -2.30 -17.55 -6.16
C ASP A 210 -1.08 -17.50 -5.23
N LYS A 211 0.04 -16.99 -5.74
CA LYS A 211 1.28 -16.73 -5.00
C LYS A 211 1.34 -15.33 -4.39
N TRP A 212 0.28 -14.51 -4.52
CA TRP A 212 0.26 -13.18 -3.90
C TRP A 212 -1.16 -12.71 -3.52
N SER A 213 -1.89 -12.09 -4.44
CA SER A 213 -3.21 -11.52 -4.13
C SER A 213 -4.32 -12.57 -3.99
N ALA A 214 -4.17 -13.72 -4.65
CA ALA A 214 -5.10 -14.86 -4.62
C ALA A 214 -6.59 -14.52 -4.86
N GLY A 215 -6.85 -13.46 -5.63
CA GLY A 215 -8.19 -13.06 -6.06
C GLY A 215 -8.49 -13.36 -7.53
N PRO A 216 -9.22 -12.49 -8.25
CA PRO A 216 -9.88 -11.26 -7.78
C PRO A 216 -10.91 -11.54 -6.68
N PRO A 217 -11.29 -10.53 -5.87
CA PRO A 217 -12.33 -10.72 -4.87
C PRO A 217 -13.68 -11.01 -5.55
N THR A 218 -14.57 -11.74 -4.87
CA THR A 218 -15.90 -12.10 -5.40
C THR A 218 -16.92 -10.97 -5.24
N GLU A 219 -16.67 -10.05 -4.31
CA GLU A 219 -17.43 -8.84 -4.04
C GLU A 219 -16.46 -7.66 -3.84
N ASP A 220 -16.96 -6.44 -3.68
CA ASP A 220 -16.09 -5.28 -3.52
C ASP A 220 -15.29 -5.36 -2.22
N ALA A 221 -13.96 -5.31 -2.36
CA ALA A 221 -13.02 -5.30 -1.26
C ALA A 221 -12.52 -3.88 -1.03
N ILE A 222 -12.78 -3.32 0.15
CA ILE A 222 -12.56 -1.89 0.42
C ILE A 222 -11.53 -1.72 1.53
N LEU A 223 -10.39 -1.13 1.19
CA LEU A 223 -9.47 -0.58 2.19
C LEU A 223 -9.96 0.81 2.61
N ARG A 224 -10.01 1.06 3.92
CA ARG A 224 -10.44 2.35 4.49
C ARG A 224 -9.28 2.97 5.24
N ILE A 225 -8.76 4.09 4.75
CA ILE A 225 -7.67 4.84 5.39
C ILE A 225 -8.25 6.06 6.09
N LYS A 226 -8.05 6.14 7.41
CA LYS A 226 -8.51 7.26 8.24
C LYS A 226 -7.61 8.48 8.08
N SER A 227 -6.31 8.26 8.16
CA SER A 227 -5.30 9.32 8.06
C SER A 227 -3.97 8.80 7.56
N ILE A 228 -3.16 9.73 7.06
CA ILE A 228 -1.75 9.51 6.74
C ILE A 228 -0.90 10.63 7.36
N GLU A 229 0.28 10.26 7.86
CA GLU A 229 1.24 11.18 8.45
C GLU A 229 2.65 10.79 8.02
N LEU A 230 3.34 11.71 7.36
CA LEU A 230 4.70 11.54 6.86
C LEU A 230 5.59 12.62 7.47
N GLU A 231 6.71 12.21 8.03
CA GLU A 231 7.85 13.07 8.35
C GLU A 231 9.04 12.59 7.54
N TYR A 232 9.57 13.41 6.64
CA TYR A 232 10.50 12.92 5.63
C TYR A 232 11.58 13.92 5.25
N GLU A 233 12.69 13.37 4.79
CA GLU A 233 13.77 14.14 4.18
C GLU A 233 13.68 14.02 2.65
N THR A 234 14.17 15.02 1.94
CA THR A 234 14.23 15.01 0.48
C THR A 234 15.67 15.08 0.01
N ALA A 235 15.98 14.34 -1.06
CA ALA A 235 17.19 14.63 -1.82
C ALA A 235 16.97 15.89 -2.67
N ASP A 236 17.99 16.76 -2.68
CA ASP A 236 18.07 17.95 -3.53
C ASP A 236 18.18 17.60 -5.03
#